data_AF-A0A5E4EVE8-F1
#
_entry.id   AF-A0A5E4EVE8-F1
#
_cell.length_a   1.000
_cell.length_b   1.000
_cell.length_c   1.000
_cell.angle_alpha   90.00
_cell.angle_beta   90.00
_cell.angle_gamma   90.00
#
_symmetry.space_group_name_H-M   'P 1'
#
loop_
_entity.id
_entity.type
_entity.pdbx_description
1 polymer ?
#
loop_
_entity_poly.entity_id
_entity_poly.type
_entity_poly.pdbx_seq_one_letter_code
_entity_poly.pdbx_strand_id
1 'polypeptide(L)'
;MEVGPEKLKEALASLGLKTGGTVWECAERLFLTKDTPVAKLERKHFAKGSGGGSEQQEAVERTKDNIVKKQVLTYEEIKAEREEQEEIETESHDEENEQQIHNPLKLPMGPDGKIISYWMYKLHGLGSGIQRGMCCLGIPNTKSFNEITSIEEAKELWKRIQARQGANLWCPDPGEEYEDEEGNIYNKKTYNDLKR
;
A
#
# COMPACT_ATOMS: atom_id res chain seq x y z
N MET A 1 -56.52 0.41 4.65
CA MET A 1 -55.77 -0.25 5.75
C MET A 1 -54.50 0.57 5.95
N GLU A 2 -54.51 1.53 6.87
CA GLU A 2 -53.32 2.34 7.17
C GLU A 2 -52.33 1.47 7.94
N VAL A 3 -51.23 1.10 7.27
CA VAL A 3 -50.15 0.36 7.91
C VAL A 3 -49.26 1.41 8.57
N GLY A 4 -49.40 1.56 9.88
CA GLY A 4 -48.54 2.43 10.67
C GLY A 4 -47.07 1.98 10.59
N PRO A 5 -46.11 2.88 10.88
CA PRO A 5 -44.68 2.62 10.75
C PRO A 5 -44.19 1.42 11.59
N GLU A 6 -44.85 1.14 12.72
CA GLU A 6 -44.50 0.02 13.58
C GLU A 6 -44.84 -1.35 12.97
N LYS A 7 -45.99 -1.47 12.30
CA LYS A 7 -46.38 -2.72 11.60
C LYS A 7 -45.46 -3.05 10.44
N LEU A 8 -44.90 -2.03 9.80
CA LEU A 8 -43.95 -2.17 8.71
C LEU A 8 -42.61 -2.73 9.21
N LYS A 9 -42.12 -2.22 10.35
CA LYS A 9 -40.91 -2.74 10.99
C LYS A 9 -41.10 -4.18 11.47
N GLU A 10 -42.26 -4.49 12.05
CA GLU A 10 -42.61 -5.85 12.48
C GLU A 10 -42.58 -6.84 11.30
N ALA A 11 -43.25 -6.52 10.19
CA ALA A 11 -43.26 -7.37 9.00
C ALA A 11 -41.86 -7.58 8.40
N LEU A 12 -41.05 -6.52 8.32
CA LEU A 12 -39.67 -6.63 7.84
C LEU A 12 -38.79 -7.46 8.77
N ALA A 13 -38.97 -7.32 10.09
CA ALA A 13 -38.24 -8.11 11.08
C ALA A 13 -38.57 -9.60 10.97
N SER A 14 -39.85 -9.96 10.80
CA SER A 14 -40.28 -11.35 10.59
C SER A 14 -39.69 -11.96 9.32
N LEU A 15 -39.42 -11.14 8.29
CA LEU A 15 -38.80 -11.57 7.03
C LEU A 15 -37.26 -11.54 7.07
N GLY A 16 -36.64 -11.15 8.19
CA GLY A 16 -35.18 -11.02 8.32
C GLY A 16 -34.57 -9.85 7.53
N LEU A 17 -35.40 -8.92 7.07
CA LEU A 17 -35.00 -7.78 6.26
C LEU A 17 -34.61 -6.59 7.14
N LYS A 18 -33.83 -5.66 6.59
CA LYS A 18 -33.44 -4.42 7.30
C LYS A 18 -34.68 -3.62 7.69
N THR A 19 -34.78 -3.24 8.96
CA THR A 19 -35.89 -2.43 9.53
C THR A 19 -35.54 -0.95 9.70
N GLY A 20 -34.30 -0.55 9.39
CA GLY A 20 -33.84 0.84 9.50
C GLY A 20 -34.10 1.69 8.25
N GLY A 21 -34.10 3.01 8.45
CA GLY A 21 -34.32 4.02 7.40
C GLY A 21 -35.62 4.81 7.60
N THR A 22 -36.01 5.52 6.55
CA THR A 22 -37.32 6.18 6.44
C THR A 22 -38.44 5.15 6.29
N VAL A 23 -39.68 5.56 6.62
CA VAL A 23 -40.88 4.72 6.43
C VAL A 23 -41.04 4.30 4.96
N TRP A 24 -40.64 5.17 4.02
CA TRP A 24 -40.66 4.89 2.59
C TRP A 24 -39.68 3.78 2.19
N GLU A 25 -38.42 3.83 2.65
CA GLU A 25 -37.42 2.78 2.36
C GLU A 25 -37.81 1.42 2.95
N CYS A 26 -38.44 1.43 4.12
CA CYS A 26 -39.00 0.23 4.71
C CYS A 26 -40.17 -0.31 3.88
N ALA A 27 -41.02 0.57 3.35
CA ALA A 27 -42.14 0.17 2.51
C ALA A 27 -41.64 -0.40 1.19
N GLU A 28 -40.68 0.26 0.54
CA GLU A 28 -40.03 -0.22 -0.69
C GLU A 28 -39.42 -1.62 -0.50
N ARG A 29 -38.69 -1.83 0.61
CA ARG A 29 -38.14 -3.14 0.95
C ARG A 29 -39.20 -4.21 1.14
N LEU A 30 -40.34 -3.86 1.73
CA LEU A 30 -41.47 -4.77 1.89
C LEU A 30 -42.16 -5.02 0.54
N PHE A 31 -42.28 -4.01 -0.33
CA PHE A 31 -42.86 -4.15 -1.66
C PHE A 31 -42.00 -5.06 -2.56
N LEU A 32 -40.67 -4.98 -2.47
CA LEU A 32 -39.77 -5.89 -3.19
C LEU A 32 -40.05 -7.36 -2.89
N THR A 33 -40.52 -7.69 -1.69
CA THR A 33 -40.87 -9.07 -1.32
C THR A 33 -42.18 -9.56 -1.93
N LYS A 34 -43.01 -8.66 -2.46
CA LYS A 34 -44.23 -9.02 -3.20
C LYS A 34 -43.90 -9.48 -4.61
N ASP A 35 -42.91 -8.86 -5.26
CA ASP A 35 -42.54 -9.15 -6.65
C ASP A 35 -41.39 -10.18 -6.75
N THR A 36 -40.54 -10.29 -5.72
CA THR A 36 -39.41 -11.21 -5.69
C THR A 36 -39.42 -12.06 -4.41
N PRO A 37 -39.36 -13.40 -4.51
CA PRO A 37 -39.32 -14.25 -3.33
C PRO A 37 -38.04 -13.99 -2.53
N VAL A 38 -38.16 -14.05 -1.20
CA VAL A 38 -37.10 -13.69 -0.25
C VAL A 38 -35.77 -14.40 -0.54
N ALA A 39 -35.81 -15.66 -1.01
CA ALA A 39 -34.62 -16.45 -1.36
C ALA A 39 -33.75 -15.86 -2.50
N LYS A 40 -34.33 -15.02 -3.37
CA LYS A 40 -33.64 -14.40 -4.51
C LYS A 40 -33.26 -12.94 -4.25
N LEU A 41 -33.61 -12.40 -3.07
CA LEU A 41 -33.22 -11.05 -2.70
C LEU A 41 -31.72 -10.99 -2.40
N GLU A 42 -31.09 -9.91 -2.82
CA GLU A 42 -29.67 -9.71 -2.53
C GLU A 42 -29.40 -9.55 -1.02
N ARG A 43 -28.23 -10.03 -0.58
CA ARG A 43 -27.75 -9.95 0.81
C ARG A 43 -27.82 -8.53 1.40
N LYS A 44 -27.77 -7.49 0.55
CA LYS A 44 -27.88 -6.08 0.95
C LYS A 44 -29.24 -5.71 1.57
N HIS A 45 -30.30 -6.46 1.30
CA HIS A 45 -31.63 -6.19 1.86
C HIS A 45 -31.84 -6.85 3.23
N PHE A 46 -31.04 -7.85 3.57
CA PHE A 46 -31.11 -8.59 4.83
C PHE A 46 -30.41 -7.87 5.98
N ALA A 47 -30.91 -8.10 7.19
CA ALA A 47 -30.23 -7.64 8.40
C ALA A 47 -28.82 -8.23 8.48
N LYS A 48 -27.86 -7.43 8.96
CA LYS A 48 -26.46 -7.87 9.08
C LYS A 48 -26.41 -9.07 10.03
N GLY A 49 -25.95 -10.22 9.53
CA GLY A 49 -25.93 -11.49 10.25
C GLY A 49 -26.98 -12.53 9.79
N SER A 50 -27.99 -12.14 8.99
CA SER A 50 -29.07 -13.07 8.59
C SER A 50 -28.79 -13.87 7.31
N GLY A 51 -27.68 -13.62 6.59
CA GLY A 51 -27.44 -14.16 5.25
C GLY A 51 -26.05 -14.76 5.00
N GLY A 52 -25.38 -15.26 6.05
CA GLY A 52 -24.02 -15.81 5.98
C GLY A 52 -23.84 -17.17 6.67
N GLY A 53 -24.92 -17.92 6.87
CA GLY A 53 -24.88 -19.20 7.60
C GLY A 53 -24.22 -20.34 6.82
N SER A 54 -24.36 -20.39 5.48
CA SER A 54 -23.94 -21.55 4.69
C SER A 54 -22.43 -21.74 4.62
N GLU A 55 -21.67 -20.68 4.33
CA GLU A 55 -20.19 -20.73 4.27
C GLU A 55 -19.57 -20.96 5.66
N GLN A 56 -20.18 -20.39 6.70
CA GLN A 56 -19.71 -20.58 8.08
C GLN A 56 -20.03 -21.98 8.61
N GLN A 57 -21.16 -22.57 8.21
CA GLN A 57 -21.50 -23.95 8.54
C GLN A 57 -20.54 -24.95 7.89
N GLU A 58 -20.22 -24.77 6.60
CA GLU A 58 -19.27 -25.62 5.88
C GLU A 58 -17.86 -25.54 6.50
N ALA A 59 -17.38 -24.34 6.85
CA ALA A 59 -16.08 -24.17 7.50
C ALA A 59 -16.03 -24.84 8.88
N VAL A 60 -17.12 -24.78 9.65
CA VAL A 60 -17.22 -25.42 10.96
C VAL A 60 -17.26 -26.94 10.83
N GLU A 61 -17.99 -27.48 9.85
CA GLU A 61 -18.05 -28.91 9.59
C GLU A 61 -16.70 -29.47 9.14
N ARG A 62 -16.03 -28.79 8.20
CA ARG A 62 -14.66 -29.12 7.78
C ARG A 62 -13.66 -29.08 8.93
N THR A 63 -13.83 -28.16 9.90
CA THR A 63 -12.96 -28.09 11.09
C THR A 63 -13.22 -29.27 12.04
N LYS A 64 -14.50 -29.65 12.23
CA LYS A 64 -14.87 -30.81 13.05
C LYS A 64 -14.32 -32.11 12.49
N ASP A 65 -14.45 -32.32 11.18
CA ASP A 65 -13.94 -33.52 10.51
C ASP A 65 -12.43 -33.67 10.66
N ASN A 66 -11.68 -32.57 10.54
CA ASN A 66 -10.23 -32.57 10.75
C ASN A 66 -9.85 -32.91 12.20
N ILE A 67 -10.57 -32.38 13.18
CA ILE A 67 -10.31 -32.68 14.59
C ILE A 67 -10.57 -34.16 14.88
N VAL A 68 -11.70 -34.70 14.41
CA VAL A 68 -12.05 -36.12 14.60
C VAL A 68 -11.03 -37.02 13.92
N LYS A 69 -10.65 -36.71 12.68
CA LYS A 69 -9.60 -37.45 11.96
C LYS A 69 -8.32 -37.50 12.77
N LYS A 70 -7.83 -36.35 13.27
CA LYS A 70 -6.61 -36.27 14.10
C LYS A 70 -6.72 -36.96 15.46
N GLN A 71 -7.92 -37.12 16.01
CA GLN A 71 -8.14 -37.82 17.28
C GLN A 71 -8.05 -39.36 17.17
N VAL A 72 -8.22 -39.93 15.98
CA VAL A 72 -8.24 -41.40 15.77
C VAL A 72 -6.95 -41.92 15.11
N LEU A 73 -6.08 -41.02 14.64
CA LEU A 73 -4.84 -41.40 13.95
C LEU A 73 -3.86 -42.12 14.89
N THR A 74 -3.23 -43.17 14.35
CA THR A 74 -2.12 -43.89 14.98
C THR A 74 -0.79 -43.14 14.76
N TYR A 75 0.22 -43.44 15.58
CA TYR A 75 1.52 -42.75 15.54
C TYR A 75 2.19 -42.79 14.15
N GLU A 76 2.11 -43.92 13.45
CA GLU A 76 2.67 -44.09 12.11
C GLU A 76 1.98 -43.20 11.07
N GLU A 77 0.66 -43.03 11.18
CA GLU A 77 -0.11 -42.15 10.29
C GLU A 77 0.20 -40.68 10.56
N ILE A 78 0.42 -40.28 11.83
CA ILE A 78 0.82 -38.90 12.20
C ILE A 78 2.23 -38.59 11.70
N LYS A 79 3.13 -39.57 11.79
CA LYS A 79 4.51 -39.42 11.32
C LYS A 79 4.55 -39.26 9.80
N ALA A 80 3.80 -40.07 9.07
CA ALA A 80 3.67 -39.96 7.62
C ALA A 80 3.03 -38.63 7.18
N GLU A 81 1.96 -38.17 7.85
CA GLU A 81 1.33 -36.88 7.52
C GLU A 81 2.27 -35.69 7.78
N ARG A 82 3.10 -35.75 8.82
CA ARG A 82 4.14 -34.74 9.10
C ARG A 82 5.25 -34.80 8.06
N GLU A 83 5.72 -35.99 7.69
CA GLU A 83 6.79 -36.18 6.70
C GLU A 83 6.34 -35.70 5.31
N GLU A 84 5.09 -35.99 4.92
CA GLU A 84 4.47 -35.47 3.69
C GLU A 84 4.26 -33.96 3.74
N GLN A 85 3.84 -33.40 4.89
CA GLN A 85 3.74 -31.94 5.09
C GLN A 85 5.11 -31.26 5.00
N GLU A 86 6.14 -31.85 5.60
CA GLU A 86 7.52 -31.34 5.64
C GLU A 86 8.17 -31.45 4.25
N GLU A 87 7.90 -32.53 3.50
CA GLU A 87 8.34 -32.73 2.10
C GLU A 87 7.71 -31.67 1.17
N ILE A 88 6.39 -31.44 1.26
CA ILE A 88 5.70 -30.35 0.52
C ILE A 88 6.26 -28.97 0.90
N GLU A 89 6.55 -28.74 2.19
CA GLU A 89 7.11 -27.47 2.67
C GLU A 89 8.53 -27.24 2.11
N THR A 90 9.36 -28.28 2.03
CA THR A 90 10.70 -28.22 1.44
C THR A 90 10.69 -28.09 -0.08
N GLU A 91 9.79 -28.79 -0.79
CA GLU A 91 9.67 -28.72 -2.24
C GLU A 91 9.11 -27.36 -2.71
N SER A 92 8.29 -26.70 -1.87
CA SER A 92 7.81 -25.34 -2.10
C SER A 92 8.84 -24.22 -1.87
N HIS A 93 10.00 -24.53 -1.28
CA HIS A 93 11.00 -23.54 -0.88
C HIS A 93 12.10 -23.28 -1.92
N ASP A 94 12.27 -24.17 -2.90
CA ASP A 94 13.43 -24.13 -3.81
C ASP A 94 13.13 -23.63 -5.25
N GLU A 95 11.87 -23.43 -5.67
CA GLU A 95 11.58 -22.91 -7.02
C GLU A 95 11.05 -21.47 -7.11
N GLU A 96 10.49 -20.85 -6.07
CA GLU A 96 10.04 -19.45 -6.14
C GLU A 96 10.05 -18.76 -4.77
N ASN A 97 11.16 -18.11 -4.39
CA ASN A 97 11.09 -17.14 -3.31
C ASN A 97 11.93 -15.87 -3.54
N GLU A 98 11.73 -15.25 -4.70
CA GLU A 98 11.40 -13.83 -4.72
C GLU A 98 9.88 -13.70 -4.45
N GLN A 99 9.38 -14.15 -3.29
CA GLN A 99 8.05 -13.70 -2.87
C GLN A 99 8.23 -12.21 -2.64
N GLN A 100 7.85 -11.46 -3.67
CA GLN A 100 7.66 -10.03 -3.68
C GLN A 100 6.71 -9.73 -2.52
N ILE A 101 7.27 -9.57 -1.31
CA ILE A 101 6.50 -9.25 -0.11
C ILE A 101 5.77 -7.97 -0.48
N HIS A 102 4.46 -8.06 -0.63
CA HIS A 102 3.63 -6.99 -1.17
C HIS A 102 3.71 -5.78 -0.25
N ASN A 103 4.67 -4.89 -0.57
CA ASN A 103 4.97 -3.67 0.15
C ASN A 103 4.57 -2.48 -0.74
N PRO A 104 3.26 -2.24 -0.94
CA PRO A 104 2.80 -1.16 -1.81
C PRO A 104 3.23 0.22 -1.30
N LEU A 105 3.61 0.31 -0.03
CA LEU A 105 4.07 1.52 0.63
C LEU A 105 5.61 1.61 0.78
N LYS A 106 6.36 0.62 0.26
CA LYS A 106 7.84 0.52 0.35
C LYS A 106 8.38 0.89 1.75
N LEU A 107 7.69 0.44 2.80
CA LEU A 107 8.09 0.72 4.18
C LEU A 107 9.34 -0.10 4.53
N PRO A 108 10.29 0.48 5.29
CA PRO A 108 11.48 -0.24 5.73
C PRO A 108 11.11 -1.43 6.61
N MET A 109 11.89 -2.50 6.52
CA MET A 109 11.72 -3.71 7.33
C MET A 109 12.16 -3.46 8.76
N GLY A 110 11.46 -4.05 9.72
CA GLY A 110 11.78 -3.96 11.13
C GLY A 110 12.94 -4.89 11.51
N PRO A 111 13.44 -4.76 12.76
CA PRO A 111 14.44 -5.68 13.32
C PRO A 111 14.01 -7.16 13.24
N ASP A 112 12.70 -7.40 13.19
CA ASP A 112 12.09 -8.74 13.14
C ASP A 112 11.97 -9.31 11.72
N GLY A 113 12.55 -8.65 10.70
CA GLY A 113 12.49 -9.08 9.31
C GLY A 113 11.10 -8.97 8.65
N LYS A 114 10.12 -8.36 9.33
CA LYS A 114 8.78 -8.08 8.79
C LYS A 114 8.63 -6.60 8.42
N ILE A 115 7.82 -6.31 7.40
CA ILE A 115 7.53 -4.92 7.01
C ILE A 115 6.90 -4.18 8.20
N ILE A 116 7.48 -3.03 8.58
CA ILE A 116 6.94 -2.21 9.65
C ILE A 116 5.60 -1.65 9.20
N SER A 117 4.59 -1.74 10.06
CA SER A 117 3.28 -1.17 9.79
C SER A 117 3.33 0.36 9.60
N TYR A 118 2.43 0.91 8.78
CA TYR A 118 2.43 2.34 8.43
C TYR A 118 2.30 3.28 9.63
N TRP A 119 1.51 2.89 10.64
CA TRP A 119 1.33 3.68 11.87
C TRP A 119 2.62 3.73 12.70
N MET A 120 3.33 2.61 12.83
CA MET A 120 4.61 2.51 13.52
C MET A 120 5.69 3.33 12.81
N TYR A 121 5.71 3.30 11.46
CA TYR A 121 6.59 4.15 10.64
C TYR A 121 6.37 5.66 10.89
N LYS A 122 5.11 6.09 10.92
CA LYS A 122 4.72 7.48 11.24
C LYS A 122 5.04 7.85 12.69
N LEU A 123 4.79 6.96 13.64
CA LEU A 123 4.99 7.19 15.07
C LEU A 123 6.48 7.35 15.42
N HIS A 124 7.33 6.48 14.89
CA HIS A 124 8.78 6.52 15.13
C HIS A 124 9.51 7.56 14.27
N GLY A 125 8.80 8.30 13.42
CA GLY A 125 9.41 9.33 12.57
C GLY A 125 10.42 8.78 11.57
N LEU A 126 10.33 7.50 11.22
CA LEU A 126 11.29 6.80 10.34
C LEU A 126 11.41 7.48 8.96
N GLY A 127 10.35 8.13 8.47
CA GLY A 127 10.39 8.95 7.25
C GLY A 127 11.11 10.31 7.39
N SER A 128 11.20 10.84 8.61
CA SER A 128 11.90 12.12 8.87
C SER A 128 13.42 11.95 8.80
N GLY A 129 13.93 10.72 8.95
CA GLY A 129 15.34 10.40 8.89
C GLY A 129 15.94 10.62 7.49
N ILE A 130 15.25 10.18 6.43
CA ILE A 130 15.72 10.35 5.05
C ILE A 130 15.77 11.84 4.67
N GLN A 131 14.71 12.59 4.97
CA GLN A 131 14.67 14.04 4.77
C GLN A 131 15.84 14.74 5.47
N ARG A 132 16.09 14.40 6.73
CA ARG A 132 17.17 14.99 7.53
C ARG A 132 18.55 14.57 7.03
N GLY A 133 18.71 13.29 6.64
CA GLY A 133 19.93 12.76 6.06
C GLY A 133 20.31 13.45 4.76
N MET A 134 19.34 13.69 3.87
CA MET A 134 19.57 14.48 2.64
C MET A 134 20.00 15.91 2.96
N CYS A 135 19.36 16.58 3.93
CA CYS A 135 19.77 17.91 4.36
C CYS A 135 21.21 17.93 4.90
N CYS A 136 21.61 16.92 5.68
CA CYS A 136 22.99 16.80 6.19
C CYS A 136 24.03 16.55 5.08
N LEU A 137 23.59 16.01 3.93
CA LEU A 137 24.43 15.81 2.74
C LEU A 137 24.43 17.04 1.81
N GLY A 138 23.72 18.11 2.15
CA GLY A 138 23.55 19.29 1.30
C GLY A 138 22.69 19.06 0.06
N ILE A 139 21.91 17.97 0.05
CA ILE A 139 21.04 17.61 -1.08
C ILE A 139 19.62 18.11 -0.78
N PRO A 140 19.02 18.95 -1.64
CA PRO A 140 17.66 19.43 -1.44
C PRO A 140 16.66 18.27 -1.60
N ASN A 141 15.72 18.15 -0.66
CA ASN A 141 14.67 17.14 -0.75
C ASN A 141 13.63 17.55 -1.80
N THR A 142 13.85 17.06 -3.01
CA THR A 142 12.97 17.24 -4.17
C THR A 142 12.41 15.89 -4.60
N LYS A 143 11.28 15.90 -5.34
CA LYS A 143 10.60 14.67 -5.80
C LYS A 143 11.53 13.72 -6.60
N SER A 144 12.60 14.25 -7.19
CA SER A 144 13.63 13.48 -7.90
C SER A 144 14.33 12.42 -7.03
N PHE A 145 14.27 12.54 -5.69
CA PHE A 145 14.94 11.66 -4.74
C PHE A 145 14.00 10.69 -4.00
N ASN A 146 12.71 10.68 -4.34
CA ASN A 146 11.70 9.89 -3.60
C ASN A 146 11.94 8.37 -3.63
N GLU A 147 12.59 7.85 -4.67
CA GLU A 147 12.83 6.42 -4.82
C GLU A 147 14.24 6.00 -4.36
N ILE A 148 15.07 6.96 -3.96
CA ILE A 148 16.44 6.69 -3.57
C ILE A 148 16.48 6.25 -2.11
N THR A 149 17.01 5.05 -1.90
CA THR A 149 17.18 4.45 -0.57
C THR A 149 18.65 4.42 -0.14
N SER A 150 19.60 4.45 -1.09
CA SER A 150 21.03 4.46 -0.82
C SER A 150 21.63 5.87 -0.79
N ILE A 151 22.54 6.10 0.15
CA ILE A 151 23.28 7.38 0.26
C ILE A 151 24.18 7.60 -0.96
N GLU A 152 24.76 6.53 -1.50
CA GLU A 152 25.67 6.61 -2.66
C GLU A 152 24.91 7.02 -3.93
N GLU A 153 23.77 6.38 -4.17
CA GLU A 153 22.86 6.71 -5.26
C GLU A 153 22.33 8.14 -5.16
N ALA A 154 22.01 8.61 -3.94
CA ALA A 154 21.60 10.00 -3.69
C ALA A 154 22.68 11.00 -4.13
N LYS A 155 23.95 10.71 -3.78
CA LYS A 155 25.09 11.56 -4.15
C LYS A 155 25.34 11.57 -5.66
N GLU A 156 25.22 10.42 -6.31
CA GLU A 156 25.40 10.32 -7.77
C GLU A 156 24.28 11.03 -8.53
N LEU A 157 23.02 10.84 -8.13
CA LEU A 157 21.90 11.56 -8.72
C LEU A 157 22.08 13.07 -8.54
N TRP A 158 22.50 13.52 -7.35
CA TRP A 158 22.75 14.93 -7.11
C TRP A 158 23.87 15.49 -7.99
N LYS A 159 25.00 14.78 -8.15
CA LYS A 159 26.06 15.17 -9.08
C LYS A 159 25.55 15.29 -10.53
N ARG A 160 24.73 14.35 -10.97
CA ARG A 160 24.14 14.36 -12.32
C ARG A 160 23.16 15.53 -12.52
N ILE A 161 22.34 15.82 -11.51
CA ILE A 161 21.43 16.97 -11.50
C ILE A 161 22.24 18.27 -11.49
N GLN A 162 23.28 18.38 -10.67
CA GLN A 162 24.17 19.54 -10.62
C GLN A 162 24.93 19.74 -11.93
N ALA A 163 25.37 18.70 -12.62
CA ALA A 163 25.99 18.84 -13.94
C ALA A 163 24.99 19.38 -14.97
N ARG A 164 23.75 18.90 -14.92
CA ARG A 164 22.66 19.37 -15.81
C ARG A 164 22.20 20.78 -15.47
N GLN A 165 22.12 21.13 -14.18
CA GLN A 165 21.75 22.47 -13.72
C GLN A 165 22.90 23.45 -13.84
N GLY A 166 24.15 23.05 -13.65
CA GLY A 166 25.36 23.85 -13.85
C GLY A 166 25.59 24.20 -15.31
N ALA A 167 25.12 23.38 -16.25
CA ALA A 167 25.01 23.76 -17.65
C ALA A 167 23.90 24.81 -17.92
N ASN A 168 22.97 25.03 -16.97
CA ASN A 168 21.89 26.02 -17.04
C ASN A 168 22.06 27.21 -16.06
N LEU A 169 22.97 27.12 -15.10
CA LEU A 169 23.46 28.26 -14.33
C LEU A 169 24.49 28.94 -15.20
N TRP A 170 24.09 30.07 -15.77
CA TRP A 170 24.97 31.12 -16.30
C TRP A 170 26.35 31.07 -15.64
N CYS A 171 27.38 30.66 -16.39
CA CYS A 171 28.76 30.83 -16.00
C CYS A 171 29.07 32.34 -16.06
N PRO A 172 29.31 33.02 -14.94
CA PRO A 172 30.02 34.27 -14.97
C PRO A 172 31.50 33.88 -15.10
N ASP A 173 31.96 33.63 -16.33
CA ASP A 173 33.39 33.82 -16.59
C ASP A 173 33.63 35.32 -16.32
N PRO A 174 34.60 35.65 -15.45
CA PRO A 174 34.57 36.87 -14.68
C PRO A 174 34.69 38.05 -15.63
N GLY A 175 33.75 38.99 -15.54
CA GLY A 175 33.76 40.27 -16.26
C GLY A 175 34.92 41.16 -15.81
N GLU A 176 36.14 40.64 -15.90
CA GLU A 176 37.37 41.39 -15.76
C GLU A 176 37.62 42.02 -17.12
N GLU A 177 36.99 43.18 -17.28
CA GLU A 177 37.11 44.08 -18.42
C GLU A 177 38.50 44.71 -18.40
N TYR A 178 39.29 44.43 -19.43
CA TYR A 178 40.61 45.06 -19.63
C TYR A 178 40.46 46.20 -20.63
N GLU A 179 40.87 47.39 -20.22
CA GLU A 179 40.98 48.56 -21.08
C GLU A 179 42.39 48.62 -21.68
N ASP A 180 42.49 48.83 -23.00
CA ASP A 180 43.76 49.11 -23.66
C ASP A 180 44.18 50.59 -23.50
N GLU A 181 45.33 50.98 -24.04
CA GLU A 181 45.82 52.37 -23.96
C GLU A 181 44.99 53.36 -24.80
N GLU A 182 44.10 52.84 -25.67
CA GLU A 182 43.21 53.61 -26.53
C GLU A 182 41.79 53.74 -25.95
N GLY A 183 41.52 53.10 -24.80
CA GLY A 183 40.24 53.15 -24.10
C GLY A 183 39.22 52.08 -24.53
N ASN A 184 39.63 51.07 -25.27
CA ASN A 184 38.76 49.98 -25.73
C ASN A 184 38.70 48.86 -24.68
N ILE A 185 37.48 48.42 -24.38
CA ILE A 185 37.22 47.41 -23.35
C ILE A 185 37.10 46.03 -23.99
N TYR A 186 37.97 45.11 -23.58
CA TYR A 186 37.98 43.74 -24.07
C TYR A 186 37.84 42.72 -22.93
N ASN A 187 37.27 41.57 -23.26
CA ASN A 187 37.34 40.41 -22.39
C ASN A 187 38.79 39.89 -22.34
N LYS A 188 39.21 39.33 -21.20
CA LYS A 188 40.60 38.91 -20.93
C LYS A 188 41.22 38.04 -22.03
N LYS A 189 40.43 37.16 -22.63
CA LYS A 189 40.88 36.30 -23.74
C LYS A 189 41.22 37.12 -24.99
N THR A 190 40.32 38.01 -25.39
CA THR A 190 40.49 38.91 -26.53
C THR A 190 41.63 39.88 -26.33
N TYR A 191 41.77 40.46 -25.13
CA TYR A 191 42.88 41.35 -24.79
C TYR A 191 44.26 40.67 -24.94
N ASN A 192 44.40 39.44 -24.42
CA ASN A 192 45.65 38.70 -24.55
C ASN A 192 45.97 38.28 -25.99
N ASP A 193 44.93 37.96 -26.79
CA ASP A 193 45.11 37.64 -28.21
C ASP A 193 45.53 38.88 -29.03
N LEU A 194 45.03 40.08 -28.70
CA LEU A 194 45.42 41.35 -29.34
C LEU A 194 46.83 41.82 -28.94
N LYS A 195 47.36 41.32 -27.82
CA LYS A 195 48.68 41.70 -27.29
C LYS A 195 49.84 40.91 -27.92
N ARG A 196 49.55 39.91 -28.75
CA ARG A 196 50.53 39.03 -29.40
C ARG A 196 50.89 39.49 -30.80
#